data_AF-A0A4Y7SL95-F1
#
_entry.id   AF-A0A4Y7SL95-F1
#
_cell.length_a   1.000
_cell.length_b   1.000
_cell.length_c   1.000
_cell.angle_alpha   90.00
_cell.angle_beta   90.00
_cell.angle_gamma   90.00
#
_symmetry.space_group_name_H-M   'P 1'
#
loop_
_entity.id
_entity.type
_entity.pdbx_description
1 polymer ?
#
loop_
_entity_poly.entity_id
_entity_poly.type
_entity_poly.pdbx_seq_one_letter_code
_entity_poly.pdbx_strand_id
1 'polypeptide(L)'
;MSFHSAVTSILPSVPMLTDDNWFAWCKKMKMFLLGAGMAPVATGSGAPSDTKAKAEYNKVDGQLVAYIFTKVSEEHQYLVEDCDTGTAAWAALKKHFEKSTMGHRMAARREFYNINHDPSLPISQYIQAVTTALLDCALIAI
;
A
#
# COMPACT_ATOMS: atom_id res chain seq x y z
N MET A 1 12.95 -3.68 -22.89
CA MET A 1 12.84 -2.58 -21.92
C MET A 1 13.51 -3.05 -20.64
N SER A 2 14.34 -2.20 -20.08
CA SER A 2 14.94 -2.35 -18.75
C SER A 2 14.62 -1.08 -17.99
N PHE A 3 14.68 -1.12 -16.66
CA PHE A 3 14.58 0.08 -15.86
C PHE A 3 15.71 1.04 -16.26
N HIS A 4 15.36 2.19 -16.82
CA HIS A 4 16.33 3.22 -17.17
C HIS A 4 16.75 3.96 -15.89
N SER A 5 17.98 4.50 -15.87
CA SER A 5 18.55 5.16 -14.69
C SER A 5 17.68 6.29 -14.11
N ALA A 6 16.86 6.94 -14.93
CA ALA A 6 15.95 8.00 -14.50
C ALA A 6 14.72 7.47 -13.75
N VAL A 7 14.33 6.22 -13.96
CA VAL A 7 13.21 5.59 -13.25
C VAL A 7 13.69 5.07 -11.90
N THR A 8 14.89 4.48 -11.85
CA THR A 8 15.48 4.00 -10.60
C THR A 8 15.84 5.13 -9.64
N SER A 9 16.06 6.36 -10.12
CA SER A 9 16.27 7.53 -9.25
C SER A 9 15.01 7.99 -8.50
N ILE A 10 13.81 7.55 -8.91
CA ILE A 10 12.56 7.80 -8.18
C ILE A 10 12.45 6.84 -6.98
N LEU A 11 13.04 5.65 -7.10
CA LEU A 11 12.91 4.59 -6.10
C LEU A 11 13.36 5.01 -4.69
N PRO A 12 14.48 5.74 -4.48
CA PRO A 12 14.83 6.29 -3.16
C PRO A 12 13.73 7.10 -2.47
N SER A 13 12.84 7.77 -3.23
CA SER A 13 11.73 8.55 -2.69
C SER A 13 10.53 7.70 -2.21
N VAL A 14 10.52 6.40 -2.54
CA VAL A 14 9.56 5.44 -2.02
C VAL A 14 10.01 5.04 -0.61
N PRO A 15 9.20 5.27 0.44
CA PRO A 15 9.54 4.85 1.80
C PRO A 15 9.63 3.32 1.92
N MET A 16 10.19 2.80 3.01
CA MET A 16 9.99 1.38 3.35
C MET A 16 8.54 1.13 3.70
N LEU A 17 7.97 0.03 3.21
CA LEU A 17 6.65 -0.41 3.61
C LEU A 17 6.68 -0.94 5.04
N THR A 18 5.80 -0.40 5.87
CA THR A 18 5.52 -0.82 7.25
C THR A 18 4.00 -0.97 7.43
N ASP A 19 3.55 -1.42 8.60
CA ASP A 19 2.13 -1.58 8.92
C ASP A 19 1.30 -0.29 8.76
N ASP A 20 1.92 0.86 9.06
CA ASP A 20 1.21 2.13 9.20
C ASP A 20 1.18 2.98 7.93
N ASN A 21 1.93 2.61 6.88
CA ASN A 21 2.17 3.50 5.75
C ASN A 21 1.75 2.96 4.39
N TRP A 22 0.92 1.90 4.37
CA TRP A 22 0.48 1.23 3.14
C TRP A 22 0.00 2.20 2.05
N PHE A 23 -0.86 3.18 2.36
CA PHE A 23 -1.40 4.09 1.34
C PHE A 23 -0.35 5.06 0.80
N ALA A 24 0.49 5.62 1.68
CA ALA A 24 1.58 6.49 1.28
C ALA A 24 2.60 5.75 0.40
N TRP A 25 2.98 4.54 0.82
CA TRP A 25 3.84 3.64 0.07
C TRP A 25 3.23 3.31 -1.30
N CYS A 26 1.97 2.89 -1.32
CA CYS A 26 1.24 2.49 -2.54
C CYS A 26 1.17 3.65 -3.55
N LYS A 27 0.90 4.89 -3.09
CA LYS A 27 0.90 6.08 -3.96
C LYS A 27 2.26 6.31 -4.60
N LYS A 28 3.34 6.25 -3.82
CA LYS A 28 4.71 6.48 -4.33
C LYS A 28 5.18 5.36 -5.25
N MET A 29 4.93 4.12 -4.88
CA MET A 29 5.28 2.96 -5.71
C MET A 29 4.51 2.95 -7.03
N LYS A 30 3.24 3.38 -7.06
CA LYS A 30 2.50 3.58 -8.32
C LYS A 30 3.17 4.58 -9.27
N MET A 31 3.78 5.65 -8.76
CA MET A 31 4.52 6.60 -9.60
C MET A 31 5.79 5.98 -10.19
N PHE A 32 6.49 5.13 -9.40
CA PHE A 32 7.61 4.35 -9.91
C PHE A 32 7.17 3.37 -11.00
N LEU A 33 6.08 2.62 -10.78
CA LEU A 33 5.51 1.71 -11.78
C LEU A 33 5.10 2.43 -13.06
N LEU A 34 4.49 3.61 -12.94
CA LEU A 34 4.13 4.44 -14.09
C LEU A 34 5.38 4.85 -14.88
N GLY A 35 6.43 5.34 -14.21
CA GLY A 35 7.70 5.69 -14.84
C GLY A 35 8.40 4.50 -15.50
N ALA A 36 8.22 3.30 -14.96
CA ALA A 36 8.75 2.05 -15.50
C ALA A 36 7.93 1.46 -16.68
N GLY A 37 6.79 2.06 -17.04
CA GLY A 37 5.87 1.48 -18.02
C GLY A 37 5.10 0.26 -17.49
N MET A 38 5.09 0.05 -16.17
CA MET A 38 4.49 -1.09 -15.48
C MET A 38 3.23 -0.71 -14.70
N ALA A 39 2.54 0.37 -15.08
CA ALA A 39 1.25 0.76 -14.50
C ALA A 39 0.20 -0.38 -14.44
N PRO A 40 0.12 -1.32 -15.42
CA PRO A 40 -0.82 -2.45 -15.37
C PRO A 40 -0.68 -3.37 -14.15
N VAL A 41 0.50 -3.44 -13.54
CA VAL A 41 0.76 -4.20 -12.30
C VAL A 41 -0.14 -3.69 -11.17
N ALA A 42 -0.23 -2.37 -11.02
CA ALA A 42 -1.00 -1.76 -9.94
C ALA A 42 -2.52 -1.87 -10.13
N THR A 43 -2.97 -1.90 -11.40
CA THR A 43 -4.38 -1.98 -11.76
C THR A 43 -4.88 -3.42 -11.91
N GLY A 44 -3.97 -4.39 -12.02
CA GLY A 44 -4.32 -5.79 -12.31
C GLY A 44 -4.82 -6.01 -13.74
N SER A 45 -4.52 -5.09 -14.66
CA SER A 45 -4.99 -5.14 -16.05
C SER A 45 -4.32 -6.24 -16.89
N GLY A 46 -3.35 -6.95 -16.31
CA GLY A 46 -2.63 -8.05 -16.97
C GLY A 46 -1.64 -7.58 -18.03
N ALA A 47 -0.88 -8.54 -18.56
CA ALA A 47 0.09 -8.28 -19.62
C ALA A 47 -0.62 -7.93 -20.94
N PRO A 48 0.04 -7.18 -21.85
CA PRO A 48 -0.47 -6.93 -23.21
C PRO A 48 -0.78 -8.22 -23.97
N SER A 49 -1.72 -8.16 -24.90
CA SER A 49 -2.10 -9.30 -25.76
C SER A 49 -1.10 -9.55 -26.90
N ASP A 50 -0.41 -8.52 -27.38
CA ASP A 50 0.62 -8.63 -28.41
C ASP A 50 1.82 -9.45 -27.92
N THR A 51 2.25 -10.43 -28.70
CA THR A 51 3.27 -11.41 -28.32
C THR A 51 4.63 -10.76 -28.00
N LYS A 52 5.03 -9.73 -28.76
CA LYS A 52 6.32 -9.05 -28.53
C LYS A 52 6.24 -8.17 -27.27
N ALA A 53 5.17 -7.38 -27.15
CA ALA A 53 4.94 -6.54 -25.97
C ALA A 53 4.78 -7.39 -24.69
N LYS A 54 4.18 -8.58 -24.79
CA LYS A 54 4.03 -9.52 -23.68
C LYS A 54 5.36 -10.08 -23.19
N ALA A 55 6.23 -10.52 -24.11
CA ALA A 55 7.55 -11.03 -23.74
C ALA A 55 8.40 -9.96 -23.04
N GLU A 56 8.32 -8.72 -23.52
CA GLU A 56 9.00 -7.57 -22.93
C GLU A 56 8.41 -7.19 -21.57
N TYR A 57 7.08 -7.17 -21.44
CA TYR A 57 6.37 -6.97 -20.17
C TYR A 57 6.82 -7.99 -19.13
N ASN A 58 6.79 -9.28 -19.46
CA ASN A 58 7.15 -10.35 -18.53
C ASN A 58 8.60 -10.24 -18.05
N LYS A 59 9.52 -9.80 -18.92
CA LYS A 59 10.91 -9.56 -18.55
C LYS A 59 11.02 -8.44 -17.52
N VAL A 60 10.32 -7.32 -17.73
CA VAL A 60 10.34 -6.19 -16.79
C VAL A 60 9.61 -6.54 -15.49
N ASP A 61 8.53 -7.32 -15.56
CA ASP A 61 7.78 -7.79 -14.40
C ASP A 61 8.62 -8.72 -13.51
N GLY A 62 9.42 -9.61 -14.10
CA GLY A 62 10.37 -10.44 -13.36
C GLY A 62 11.48 -9.62 -12.68
N GLN A 63 11.88 -8.48 -13.24
CA GLN A 63 12.83 -7.57 -12.59
C GLN A 63 12.18 -6.72 -11.49
N LEU A 64 10.89 -6.42 -11.64
CA LEU A 64 10.14 -5.55 -10.75
C LEU A 64 10.04 -6.13 -9.33
N VAL A 65 10.00 -7.46 -9.18
CA VAL A 65 9.95 -8.10 -7.85
C VAL A 65 11.11 -7.66 -6.96
N ALA A 66 12.33 -7.57 -7.50
CA ALA A 66 13.51 -7.15 -6.75
C ALA A 66 13.34 -5.71 -6.22
N TYR A 67 12.85 -4.80 -7.06
CA TYR A 67 12.60 -3.41 -6.66
C TYR A 67 11.52 -3.29 -5.60
N ILE A 68 10.43 -4.06 -5.72
CA ILE A 68 9.38 -4.12 -4.69
C ILE A 68 9.98 -4.64 -3.38
N PHE A 69 10.71 -5.77 -3.42
CA PHE A 69 11.36 -6.37 -2.25
C PHE A 69 12.25 -5.37 -1.50
N THR A 70 13.10 -4.62 -2.21
CA THR A 70 13.96 -3.59 -1.58
C THR A 70 13.22 -2.45 -0.91
N LYS A 71 11.90 -2.32 -1.15
CA LYS A 71 11.02 -1.32 -0.56
C LYS A 71 10.03 -1.89 0.45
N VAL A 72 10.23 -3.14 0.86
CA VAL A 72 9.50 -3.79 1.95
C VAL A 72 10.43 -3.94 3.15
N SER A 73 9.94 -3.57 4.35
CA SER A 73 10.67 -3.80 5.60
C SER A 73 10.92 -5.29 5.82
N GLU A 74 12.01 -5.62 6.51
CA GLU A 74 12.42 -7.02 6.75
C GLU A 74 11.30 -7.87 7.37
N GLU A 75 10.52 -7.29 8.28
CA GLU A 75 9.37 -7.94 8.94
C GLU A 75 8.28 -8.40 7.97
N HIS A 76 8.21 -7.78 6.78
CA HIS A 76 7.17 -8.02 5.79
C HIS A 76 7.70 -8.67 4.50
N GLN A 77 9.01 -8.91 4.40
CA GLN A 77 9.62 -9.50 3.20
C GLN A 77 9.12 -10.92 2.92
N TYR A 78 8.71 -11.67 3.96
CA TYR A 78 8.10 -12.98 3.82
C TYR A 78 6.83 -12.98 2.95
N LEU A 79 6.17 -11.83 2.78
CA LEU A 79 4.99 -11.69 1.92
C LEU A 79 5.34 -11.75 0.42
N VAL A 80 6.60 -11.53 0.07
CA VAL A 80 7.05 -11.35 -1.32
C VAL A 80 8.27 -12.20 -1.69
N GLU A 81 8.90 -12.88 -0.74
CA GLU A 81 10.12 -13.68 -0.96
C GLU A 81 9.92 -14.82 -1.97
N ASP A 82 8.75 -15.46 -1.94
CA ASP A 82 8.38 -16.56 -2.84
C ASP A 82 7.73 -16.09 -4.16
N CYS A 83 7.69 -14.78 -4.42
CA CYS A 83 7.10 -14.25 -5.65
C CYS A 83 8.13 -14.20 -6.79
N ASP A 84 7.79 -14.76 -7.95
CA ASP A 84 8.66 -14.67 -9.13
C ASP A 84 8.44 -13.39 -9.96
N THR A 85 7.37 -12.63 -9.68
CA THR A 85 6.96 -11.47 -10.49
C THR A 85 6.54 -10.30 -9.62
N GLY A 86 6.77 -9.08 -10.13
CA GLY A 86 6.29 -7.86 -9.50
C GLY A 86 4.76 -7.82 -9.40
N THR A 87 4.04 -8.37 -10.38
CA THR A 87 2.58 -8.57 -10.34
C THR A 87 2.15 -9.42 -9.15
N ALA A 88 2.79 -10.57 -8.92
CA ALA A 88 2.47 -11.43 -7.78
C ALA A 88 2.79 -10.74 -6.45
N ALA A 89 3.97 -10.12 -6.34
CA ALA A 89 4.39 -9.40 -5.13
C ALA A 89 3.43 -8.24 -4.79
N TRP A 90 3.06 -7.43 -5.79
CA TRP A 90 2.10 -6.34 -5.60
C TRP A 90 0.74 -6.86 -5.11
N ALA A 91 0.25 -7.95 -5.71
CA ALA A 91 -1.02 -8.56 -5.32
C ALA A 91 -0.98 -9.13 -3.89
N ALA A 92 0.12 -9.78 -3.49
CA ALA A 92 0.32 -10.31 -2.15
C ALA A 92 0.30 -9.21 -1.08
N LEU A 93 1.08 -8.14 -1.30
CA LEU A 93 1.11 -6.97 -0.42
C LEU A 93 -0.26 -6.31 -0.33
N LYS A 94 -0.92 -6.09 -1.47
CA LYS A 94 -2.27 -5.51 -1.51
C LYS A 94 -3.26 -6.33 -0.71
N LYS A 95 -3.25 -7.66 -0.87
CA LYS A 95 -4.13 -8.58 -0.13
C LYS A 95 -3.90 -8.52 1.38
N HIS A 96 -2.65 -8.40 1.82
CA HIS A 96 -2.31 -8.32 3.24
C HIS A 96 -2.71 -6.97 3.84
N PHE A 97 -2.16 -5.88 3.30
CA PHE A 97 -2.28 -4.55 3.89
C PHE A 97 -3.66 -3.93 3.66
N GLU A 98 -4.32 -4.07 2.50
CA GLU A 98 -5.68 -3.51 2.34
C GLU A 98 -6.68 -4.19 3.27
N LYS A 99 -6.53 -5.50 3.53
CA LYS A 99 -7.36 -6.23 4.48
C LYS A 99 -7.13 -5.73 5.90
N SER A 100 -5.86 -5.61 6.31
CA SER A 100 -5.49 -5.08 7.63
C SER A 100 -6.06 -3.67 7.81
N THR A 101 -5.82 -2.76 6.86
CA THR A 101 -6.26 -1.37 7.03
C THR A 101 -7.77 -1.17 6.93
N MET A 102 -8.49 -1.99 6.15
CA MET A 102 -9.96 -1.89 6.11
C MET A 102 -10.62 -2.28 7.42
N GLY A 103 -10.14 -3.35 8.08
CA GLY A 103 -10.63 -3.73 9.40
C GLY A 103 -10.45 -2.61 10.42
N HIS A 104 -9.25 -2.04 10.48
CA HIS A 104 -8.94 -0.92 11.38
C HIS A 104 -9.80 0.32 11.08
N ARG A 105 -10.00 0.69 9.80
CA ARG A 105 -10.89 1.82 9.43
C ARG A 105 -12.33 1.59 9.86
N MET A 106 -12.85 0.37 9.71
CA MET A 106 -14.21 0.05 10.13
C MET A 106 -14.34 0.06 11.66
N ALA A 107 -13.34 -0.44 12.38
CA ALA A 107 -13.31 -0.41 13.84
C ALA A 107 -13.29 1.02 14.37
N ALA A 108 -12.36 1.86 13.89
CA ALA A 108 -12.25 3.26 14.30
C ALA A 108 -13.52 4.08 13.98
N ARG A 109 -14.13 3.86 12.80
CA ARG A 109 -15.43 4.47 12.49
C ARG A 109 -16.54 4.01 13.44
N ARG A 110 -16.63 2.71 13.72
CA ARG A 110 -17.63 2.17 14.65
C ARG A 110 -17.46 2.78 16.03
N GLU A 111 -16.23 2.88 16.51
CA GLU A 111 -15.92 3.49 17.80
C GLU A 111 -16.36 4.95 17.82
N PHE A 112 -15.97 5.75 16.83
CA PHE A 112 -16.38 7.15 16.72
C PHE A 112 -17.91 7.34 16.72
N TYR A 113 -18.64 6.58 15.91
CA TYR A 113 -20.11 6.70 15.83
C TYR A 113 -20.85 6.13 17.04
N ASN A 114 -20.22 5.28 17.84
CA ASN A 114 -20.81 4.74 19.07
C ASN A 114 -20.58 5.62 20.30
N ILE A 115 -19.80 6.70 20.19
CA ILE A 115 -19.63 7.65 21.29
C ILE A 115 -20.96 8.37 21.50
N ASN A 116 -21.57 8.12 22.66
CA ASN A 116 -22.79 8.79 23.07
C ASN A 116 -22.52 9.66 24.29
N HIS A 117 -23.08 10.86 24.31
CA HIS A 117 -22.96 11.73 25.47
C HIS A 117 -23.89 11.24 26.59
N ASP A 118 -23.31 10.84 27.71
CA ASP A 118 -24.05 10.62 28.95
C ASP A 118 -24.22 11.96 29.70
N PRO A 119 -25.45 12.50 29.82
CA PRO A 119 -25.71 13.76 30.50
C PRO A 119 -25.43 13.72 32.01
N SER A 120 -25.28 12.52 32.60
CA SER A 120 -24.91 12.36 34.00
C SER A 120 -23.40 12.54 34.26
N LEU A 121 -22.60 12.54 33.20
CA LEU A 121 -21.15 12.70 33.25
C LEU A 121 -20.71 14.10 32.78
N PRO A 122 -19.56 14.61 33.24
CA PRO A 122 -19.02 15.87 32.75
C PRO A 122 -18.80 15.84 31.23
N ILE A 123 -19.19 16.92 30.55
CA ILE A 123 -19.01 17.07 29.09
C ILE A 123 -17.54 16.92 28.65
N SER A 124 -16.58 17.20 29.53
CA SER A 124 -15.16 17.00 29.27
C SER A 124 -14.81 15.56 28.93
N GLN A 125 -15.49 14.57 29.52
CA GLN A 125 -15.28 13.15 29.21
C GLN A 125 -15.75 12.81 27.79
N TYR A 126 -16.89 13.39 27.37
CA TYR A 126 -17.37 13.24 26.00
C TYR A 126 -16.42 13.89 24.99
N ILE A 127 -15.94 15.10 25.26
CA ILE A 127 -14.95 15.79 24.40
C ILE A 127 -13.66 14.97 24.29
N GLN A 128 -13.19 14.40 25.41
CA GLN A 128 -12.00 13.55 25.41
C GLN A 128 -12.21 12.29 24.55
N ALA A 129 -13.32 11.57 24.73
CA ALA A 129 -13.64 10.39 23.94
C ALA A 129 -13.71 10.69 22.43
N VAL A 130 -14.39 11.78 22.04
CA VAL A 130 -14.48 12.22 20.64
C VAL A 130 -13.10 12.57 20.09
N THR A 131 -12.27 13.27 20.86
CA THR A 131 -10.92 13.69 20.42
C THR A 131 -10.01 12.48 20.20
N THR A 132 -10.05 11.49 21.10
CA THR A 132 -9.27 10.24 20.96
C THR A 132 -9.69 9.47 19.71
N ALA A 133 -10.99 9.22 19.53
CA ALA A 133 -11.47 8.49 18.36
C ALA A 133 -11.21 9.23 17.03
N LEU A 134 -11.14 10.58 17.06
CA LEU A 134 -10.78 11.38 15.90
C LEU A 134 -9.30 11.20 15.51
N LEU A 135 -8.40 11.11 16.49
CA LEU A 135 -6.98 10.84 16.27
C LEU A 135 -6.78 9.46 15.64
N ASP A 136 -7.48 8.44 16.15
CA ASP A 136 -7.41 7.08 15.62
C ASP A 136 -7.96 7.01 14.19
N CYS A 137 -9.05 7.70 13.90
CA CYS A 137 -9.56 7.82 12.52
C CYS A 137 -8.56 8.52 11.58
N ALA A 138 -7.85 9.54 12.05
CA ALA A 138 -6.88 10.29 11.26
C ALA A 138 -5.64 9.48 10.91
N LEU A 139 -5.15 8.66 11.85
CA LEU A 139 -4.00 7.76 11.64
C LEU A 139 -4.29 6.71 10.54
N ILE A 140 -5.53 6.25 10.43
CA ILE A 140 -5.92 5.20 9.46
C ILE A 140 -6.40 5.80 8.11
N ALA A 141 -6.51 7.13 8.00
CA ALA A 141 -6.95 7.82 6.78
C ALA A 141 -5.80 8.24 5.83
N ILE A 142 -4.54 8.17 6.27
CA ILE A 142 -3.35 8.61 5.52
C ILE A 142 -2.76 7.49 4.68
#